data_AF-A0A8B8B2P8-F1
#
_entry.id   AF-A0A8B8B2P8-F1
#
_cell.length_a   1.000
_cell.length_b   1.000
_cell.length_c   1.000
_cell.angle_alpha   90.00
_cell.angle_beta   90.00
_cell.angle_gamma   90.00
#
_symmetry.space_group_name_H-M   'P 1'
#
loop_
_entity.id
_entity.type
_entity.pdbx_description
1 polymer ?
#
loop_
_entity_poly.entity_id
_entity_poly.type
_entity_poly.pdbx_seq_one_letter_code
_entity_poly.pdbx_strand_id
1 'polypeptide(L)'
;MIKWASEYDFEVFPVETCPQSNEEWNARSNVQKCNKTHGYQSVPNKHLTSLIEFCYPGGFRLPFEAGNCLELTARGILIQIPYKQIFQNGCPDNFFFSQDLYKCIES
;
A
#
# COMPACT_ATOMS: atom_id res chain seq x y z
N MET A 1 -29.29 7.75 -8.48
CA MET A 1 -27.92 7.21 -8.64
C MET A 1 -27.74 6.12 -7.59
N ILE A 2 -27.61 4.87 -8.01
CA ILE A 2 -27.34 3.77 -7.08
C ILE A 2 -25.86 3.86 -6.72
N LYS A 3 -25.55 4.36 -5.52
CA LYS A 3 -24.21 4.21 -4.93
C LYS A 3 -24.08 2.74 -4.57
N TRP A 4 -23.34 1.98 -5.38
CA TRP A 4 -22.75 0.74 -4.91
C TRP A 4 -21.93 1.10 -3.66
N ALA A 5 -22.09 0.33 -2.58
CA ALA A 5 -21.24 0.51 -1.42
C ALA A 5 -19.80 0.26 -1.89
N SER A 6 -18.96 1.30 -1.83
CA SER A 6 -17.54 1.13 -2.07
C SER A 6 -17.02 0.06 -1.13
N GLU A 7 -16.22 -0.85 -1.66
CA GLU A 7 -15.59 -1.92 -0.88
C GLU A 7 -14.69 -1.35 0.23
N TYR A 8 -14.17 -0.14 0.01
CA TYR A 8 -13.29 0.62 0.91
C TYR A 8 -13.86 2.01 1.22
N ASP A 9 -13.42 2.60 2.33
CA ASP A 9 -13.85 3.90 2.84
C ASP A 9 -13.19 5.09 2.12
N PHE A 10 -12.23 4.81 1.24
CA PHE A 10 -11.53 5.76 0.40
C PHE A 10 -11.31 5.19 -1.00
N GLU A 11 -10.91 6.04 -1.94
CA GLU A 11 -10.62 5.63 -3.32
C GLU A 11 -9.40 4.71 -3.35
N VAL A 12 -9.55 3.57 -4.01
CA VAL A 12 -8.49 2.60 -4.26
C VAL A 12 -8.45 2.28 -5.75
N PHE A 13 -7.26 2.09 -6.28
CA PHE A 13 -7.04 1.84 -7.70
C PHE A 13 -6.26 0.54 -7.87
N PRO A 14 -6.75 -0.42 -8.67
CA PRO A 14 -6.01 -1.64 -8.95
C PRO A 14 -4.77 -1.32 -9.79
N VAL A 15 -3.66 -2.00 -9.50
CA VAL A 15 -2.39 -1.89 -10.23
C VAL A 15 -1.77 -3.26 -10.44
N GLU A 16 -0.96 -3.39 -11.50
CA GLU A 16 -0.22 -4.62 -11.76
C GLU A 16 1.06 -4.70 -10.91
N THR A 17 1.68 -3.56 -10.62
CA THR A 17 2.94 -3.47 -9.87
C THR A 17 2.93 -2.29 -8.90
N CYS A 18 3.59 -2.49 -7.77
CA CYS A 18 4.00 -1.42 -6.86
C CYS A 18 5.15 -0.60 -7.49
N PRO A 19 5.36 0.67 -7.08
CA PRO A 19 6.47 1.47 -7.57
C PRO A 19 7.82 0.80 -7.27
N GLN A 20 8.72 0.77 -8.26
CA GLN A 20 10.03 0.10 -8.16
C GLN A 20 11.18 1.10 -7.95
N SER A 21 10.89 2.39 -7.91
CA SER A 21 11.88 3.45 -7.66
C SER A 21 11.25 4.61 -6.89
N ASN A 22 12.09 5.48 -6.32
CA ASN A 22 11.64 6.70 -5.67
C ASN A 22 10.92 7.64 -6.67
N GLU A 23 11.41 7.70 -7.90
CA GLU A 23 10.83 8.50 -8.98
C GLU A 23 9.41 8.02 -9.31
N GLU A 24 9.21 6.70 -9.44
CA GLU A 24 7.88 6.12 -9.67
C GLU A 24 6.94 6.33 -8.48
N TRP A 25 7.45 6.17 -7.26
CA TRP A 25 6.66 6.41 -6.05
C TRP A 25 6.16 7.85 -6.02
N ASN A 26 7.04 8.82 -6.27
CA ASN A 26 6.68 10.24 -6.31
C ASN A 26 5.70 10.55 -7.45
N ALA A 27 5.91 9.98 -8.64
CA ALA A 27 5.01 10.18 -9.77
C ALA A 27 3.59 9.67 -9.46
N ARG A 28 3.47 8.44 -8.94
CA ARG A 28 2.18 7.84 -8.58
C ARG A 28 1.50 8.57 -7.42
N SER A 29 2.25 8.91 -6.37
CA SER A 29 1.75 9.74 -5.25
C SER A 29 1.20 11.09 -5.75
N ASN A 30 1.87 11.74 -6.71
CA ASN A 30 1.43 13.02 -7.27
C ASN A 30 0.18 12.87 -8.16
N VAL A 31 0.11 11.82 -9.00
CA VAL A 31 -1.08 11.53 -9.82
C VAL A 31 -2.31 11.33 -8.94
N GLN A 32 -2.16 10.58 -7.83
CA GLN A 32 -3.21 10.33 -6.86
C GLN A 32 -3.46 11.50 -5.89
N LYS A 33 -2.66 12.57 -5.96
CA LYS A 33 -2.73 13.75 -5.08
C LYS A 33 -2.61 13.41 -3.59
N CYS A 34 -1.86 12.36 -3.27
CA CYS A 34 -1.54 12.00 -1.89
C CYS A 34 -0.70 13.10 -1.24
N ASN A 35 -0.76 13.20 0.09
CA ASN A 35 -0.08 14.24 0.85
C ASN A 35 0.34 13.74 2.24
N LYS A 36 0.83 14.64 3.10
CA LYS A 36 1.34 14.26 4.44
C LYS A 36 0.29 13.64 5.37
N THR A 37 -0.98 13.99 5.21
CA THR A 37 -2.09 13.41 5.98
C THR A 37 -2.68 12.18 5.32
N HIS A 38 -2.57 12.08 3.98
CA HIS A 38 -3.04 10.96 3.18
C HIS A 38 -1.89 10.35 2.40
N GLY A 39 -1.12 9.47 3.05
CA GLY A 39 0.11 8.91 2.49
C GLY A 39 -0.13 7.93 1.35
N TYR A 40 0.66 8.00 0.28
CA TYR A 40 0.58 6.99 -0.77
C TYR A 40 0.97 5.61 -0.25
N GLN A 41 0.16 4.61 -0.58
CA GLN A 41 0.40 3.20 -0.30
C GLN A 41 0.18 2.38 -1.57
N SER A 42 0.92 1.28 -1.66
CA SER A 42 0.68 0.24 -2.65
C SER A 42 0.86 -1.12 -1.99
N VAL A 43 -0.25 -1.82 -1.79
CA VAL A 43 -0.33 -3.06 -0.99
C VAL A 43 -1.32 -4.03 -1.62
N PRO A 44 -1.32 -5.31 -1.21
CA PRO A 44 -2.40 -6.24 -1.56
C PRO A 44 -3.78 -5.74 -1.11
N ASN A 45 -4.79 -6.05 -1.92
CA ASN A 45 -6.19 -5.87 -1.53
C ASN A 45 -6.59 -6.86 -0.41
N LYS A 46 -7.76 -6.66 0.21
CA LYS A 46 -8.26 -7.51 1.32
C LYS A 46 -8.52 -8.98 0.94
N HIS A 47 -8.50 -9.28 -0.36
CA HIS A 47 -8.72 -10.62 -0.91
C HIS A 47 -7.42 -11.31 -1.28
N LEU A 48 -6.29 -10.60 -1.18
CA LEU A 48 -4.96 -11.07 -1.53
C LEU A 48 -4.86 -11.58 -2.99
N THR A 49 -5.65 -10.98 -3.89
CA THR A 49 -5.72 -11.36 -5.32
C THR A 49 -5.12 -10.34 -6.27
N SER A 50 -5.04 -9.08 -5.87
CA SER A 50 -4.47 -8.00 -6.68
C SER A 50 -3.78 -6.95 -5.82
N LEU A 51 -2.86 -6.20 -6.44
CA LEU A 51 -2.30 -5.00 -5.82
C LEU A 51 -3.24 -3.81 -6.04
N ILE A 52 -3.25 -2.93 -5.06
CA ILE A 52 -4.00 -1.68 -5.09
C ILE A 52 -3.09 -0.54 -4.65
N GLU A 53 -3.33 0.66 -5.19
CA GLU A 53 -2.73 1.90 -4.71
C GLU A 53 -3.80 2.88 -4.27
N PHE A 54 -3.48 3.69 -3.26
CA PHE A 54 -4.40 4.64 -2.64
C PHE A 54 -3.67 5.65 -1.75
N CYS A 55 -4.37 6.71 -1.35
CA CYS A 55 -3.90 7.65 -0.33
C CYS A 55 -4.52 7.30 1.04
N TYR A 56 -3.70 6.78 1.95
CA TYR A 56 -4.15 6.30 3.26
C TYR A 56 -4.29 7.42 4.29
N PRO A 57 -5.46 7.60 4.92
CA PRO A 57 -5.73 8.70 5.86
C PRO A 57 -4.95 8.62 7.18
N GLY A 58 -4.23 7.53 7.47
CA GLY A 58 -3.41 7.38 8.67
C GLY A 58 -2.04 8.06 8.60
N GLY A 59 -1.78 8.89 7.58
CA GLY A 59 -0.54 9.66 7.42
C GLY A 59 0.46 9.07 6.44
N PHE A 60 1.54 9.83 6.19
CA PHE A 60 2.55 9.50 5.16
C PHE A 60 3.69 8.57 5.60
N ARG A 61 3.83 8.35 6.91
CA ARG A 61 4.97 7.64 7.51
C ARG A 61 4.49 6.53 8.43
N LEU A 62 4.07 5.42 7.84
CA LEU A 62 3.66 4.22 8.56
C LEU A 62 4.85 3.26 8.73
N PRO A 63 5.03 2.65 9.90
CA PRO A 63 6.08 1.64 10.11
C PRO A 63 5.69 0.31 9.45
N PHE A 64 6.65 -0.29 8.76
CA PHE A 64 6.63 -1.68 8.33
C PHE A 64 7.72 -2.40 9.13
N GLU A 65 7.32 -3.35 9.98
CA GLU A 65 8.28 -4.14 10.75
C GLU A 65 8.94 -5.18 9.86
N ALA A 66 10.20 -5.50 10.18
CA ALA A 66 10.96 -6.55 9.50
C ALA A 66 10.20 -7.89 9.52
N GLY A 67 10.08 -8.54 8.35
CA GLY A 67 9.38 -9.82 8.22
C GLY A 67 7.85 -9.73 8.25
N ASN A 68 7.27 -8.52 8.16
CA ASN A 68 5.84 -8.29 8.01
C ASN A 68 5.51 -7.49 6.75
N CYS A 69 4.38 -7.82 6.12
CA CYS A 69 3.78 -7.07 5.02
C CYS A 69 2.63 -6.20 5.54
N LEU A 70 2.35 -5.05 4.90
CA LEU A 70 1.06 -4.37 5.13
C LEU A 70 -0.03 -4.94 4.23
N GLU A 71 -1.19 -5.17 4.81
CA GLU A 71 -2.42 -5.55 4.12
C GLU A 71 -3.51 -4.51 4.41
N LEU A 72 -4.27 -4.13 3.37
CA LEU A 72 -5.48 -3.34 3.58
C LEU A 72 -6.66 -4.25 3.91
N THR A 73 -7.11 -4.21 5.17
CA THR A 73 -8.21 -5.04 5.67
C THR A 73 -9.49 -4.26 5.91
N ALA A 74 -10.58 -5.03 6.03
CA ALA A 74 -11.93 -4.54 6.21
C ALA A 74 -12.30 -3.50 5.13
N ARG A 75 -12.56 -2.26 5.55
CA ARG A 75 -12.90 -1.15 4.66
C ARG A 75 -11.81 -0.08 4.61
N GLY A 76 -10.69 -0.23 5.30
CA GLY A 76 -9.75 0.89 5.40
C GLY A 76 -8.67 0.80 6.47
N ILE A 77 -8.37 -0.38 7.02
CA ILE A 77 -7.40 -0.53 8.11
C ILE A 77 -6.17 -1.26 7.59
N LEU A 78 -5.02 -0.60 7.64
CA LEU A 78 -3.74 -1.25 7.38
C LEU A 78 -3.29 -2.06 8.60
N ILE A 79 -3.05 -3.34 8.40
CA ILE A 79 -2.48 -4.24 9.42
C ILE A 79 -1.17 -4.84 8.92
N GLN A 80 -0.33 -5.26 9.86
CA GLN A 80 0.89 -6.01 9.55
C GLN A 80 0.63 -7.51 9.65
N ILE A 81 0.95 -8.24 8.57
CA ILE A 81 0.83 -9.70 8.49
C ILE A 81 2.23 -10.33 8.30
N PRO A 82 2.54 -11.45 8.97
CA PRO A 82 3.83 -12.12 8.78
C PRO A 82 4.08 -12.58 7.33
N TYR A 83 5.34 -12.55 6.90
CA TYR A 83 5.90 -12.81 5.56
C TYR A 83 5.50 -14.13 4.85
N LYS A 84 4.55 -14.93 5.33
CA LYS A 84 4.22 -16.24 4.74
C LYS A 84 2.76 -16.35 4.33
N GLN A 85 2.51 -16.24 3.01
CA GLN A 85 2.00 -17.34 2.18
C GLN A 85 1.53 -16.93 0.76
N ILE A 86 1.37 -15.64 0.44
CA ILE A 86 0.58 -15.26 -0.78
C ILE A 86 1.32 -14.31 -1.75
N PHE A 87 2.20 -13.41 -1.27
CA PHE A 87 3.00 -12.53 -2.12
C PHE A 87 4.49 -12.74 -1.84
N GLN A 88 5.26 -13.17 -2.84
CA GLN A 88 6.71 -13.34 -2.73
C GLN A 88 7.48 -12.02 -2.84
N ASN A 89 6.85 -10.96 -3.37
CA ASN A 89 7.45 -9.65 -3.61
C ASN A 89 6.68 -8.56 -2.86
N GLY A 90 7.38 -7.53 -2.37
CA GLY A 90 6.75 -6.35 -1.75
C GLY A 90 6.64 -6.39 -0.23
N CYS A 91 7.28 -7.36 0.43
CA CYS A 91 7.41 -7.40 1.87
C CYS A 91 8.88 -7.22 2.24
N PRO A 92 9.21 -6.31 3.18
CA PRO A 92 10.58 -6.04 3.51
C PRO A 92 11.18 -7.12 4.42
N ASP A 93 12.48 -7.36 4.25
CA ASP A 93 13.26 -8.08 5.26
C ASP A 93 13.69 -7.18 6.42
N ASN A 94 13.68 -5.86 6.22
CA ASN A 94 14.15 -4.87 7.19
C ASN A 94 13.05 -3.87 7.54
N PHE A 95 13.15 -3.24 8.71
CA PHE A 95 12.24 -2.16 9.07
C PHE A 95 12.36 -0.98 8.08
N PHE A 96 11.22 -0.46 7.63
CA PHE A 96 11.19 0.75 6.80
C PHE A 96 9.86 1.53 6.98
N PHE A 97 9.78 2.72 6.39
CA PHE A 97 8.57 3.54 6.44
C PHE A 97 7.83 3.53 5.09
N SER A 98 6.50 3.69 5.07
CA SER A 98 5.70 3.72 3.82
C SER A 98 6.18 4.66 2.71
N GLN A 99 6.87 5.75 3.05
CA GLN A 99 7.50 6.66 2.08
C GLN A 99 8.66 6.02 1.30
N ASP A 100 9.22 4.93 1.83
CA ASP A 100 10.31 4.14 1.26
C ASP A 100 9.81 2.80 0.70
N LEU A 101 8.49 2.67 0.45
CA LEU A 101 7.84 1.44 -0.04
C LEU A 101 8.48 0.86 -1.31
N TYR A 102 9.01 1.72 -2.17
CA TYR A 102 9.71 1.32 -3.39
C TYR A 102 10.95 0.44 -3.13
N LYS A 103 11.51 0.47 -1.91
CA LYS A 103 12.65 -0.37 -1.51
C LYS A 103 12.26 -1.83 -1.25
N CYS A 104 10.97 -2.13 -1.07
CA CYS A 104 10.48 -3.50 -0.80
C CYS A 104 10.57 -4.46 -1.98
N ILE A 105 10.85 -3.96 -3.18
CA ILE A 105 10.95 -4.77 -4.40
C ILE A 105 12.41 -5.06 -4.76
N GLU A 106 13.36 -4.40 -4.09
CA GLU A 106 14.80 -4.61 -4.28
C GLU A 106 15.41 -5.64 -3.32
N SER A 107 14.64 -6.16 -2.35
CA SER A 107 15.11 -7.14 -1.34
C SER A 107 14.94 -8.58 -1.80
#